data_AF-A0A7S2H7H4-F1
#
_entry.id   AF-A0A7S2H7H4-F1
#
_cell.length_a   1.000
_cell.length_b   1.000
_cell.length_c   1.000
_cell.angle_alpha   90.00
_cell.angle_beta   90.00
_cell.angle_gamma   90.00
#
_symmetry.space_group_name_H-M   'P 1'
#
loop_
_entity.id
_entity.type
_entity.pdbx_description
1 polymer ?
#
loop_
_entity_poly.entity_id
_entity_poly.type
_entity_poly.pdbx_seq_one_letter_code
_entity_poly.pdbx_strand_id
1 'polypeptide(L)'
;KKPKSGQTKTATPAHHFIKDELEDYTAPSASGLKVLNSRTFAEGLRLTVVENDMMESKTEAIVIPSDSSLSLNGLIGQKLATKAGPELTNKINSLVGSGFSLDTSEACVLKDCGLSSVSSVVFVSSPVMSMQPSQDVAKNKLQEAVKNILRE
;
A
#
# COMPACT_ATOMS: atom_id res chain seq x y z
N LYS A 1 -35.06 -28.49 40.47
CA LYS A 1 -35.58 -27.17 40.00
C LYS A 1 -34.44 -26.44 39.28
N LYS A 2 -34.51 -26.28 37.95
CA LYS A 2 -33.59 -25.43 37.16
C LYS A 2 -34.11 -23.98 37.18
N PRO A 3 -33.25 -22.96 37.27
CA PRO A 3 -33.64 -21.61 36.87
C PRO A 3 -33.35 -21.35 35.38
N LYS A 4 -34.27 -20.61 34.75
CA LYS A 4 -34.20 -20.09 33.37
C LYS A 4 -33.69 -18.64 33.38
N SER A 5 -33.13 -18.27 32.22
CA SER A 5 -33.13 -16.96 31.53
C SER A 5 -32.30 -15.79 32.05
N GLY A 6 -31.41 -15.33 31.15
CA GLY A 6 -30.91 -13.96 31.05
C GLY A 6 -30.22 -13.77 29.69
N GLN A 7 -30.98 -13.51 28.63
CA GLN A 7 -30.43 -13.10 27.33
C GLN A 7 -30.03 -11.62 27.39
N THR A 8 -28.74 -11.32 27.28
CA THR A 8 -28.25 -9.97 27.00
C THR A 8 -28.11 -9.79 25.49
N LYS A 9 -28.94 -8.92 24.91
CA LYS A 9 -28.82 -8.44 23.53
C LYS A 9 -27.60 -7.52 23.44
N THR A 10 -26.56 -7.93 22.70
CA THR A 10 -25.44 -7.07 22.34
C THR A 10 -25.81 -6.28 21.08
N ALA A 11 -25.88 -4.96 21.24
CA ALA A 11 -26.14 -4.02 20.17
C ALA A 11 -24.93 -3.97 19.22
N THR A 12 -25.17 -4.21 17.93
CA THR A 12 -24.20 -3.99 16.86
C THR A 12 -24.06 -2.48 16.62
N PRO A 13 -22.84 -1.90 16.62
CA PRO A 13 -22.67 -0.50 16.26
C PRO A 13 -22.99 -0.34 14.77
N ALA A 14 -23.97 0.51 14.48
CA ALA A 14 -24.33 0.88 13.12
C ALA A 14 -23.16 1.66 12.48
N HIS A 15 -22.43 1.01 11.58
CA HIS A 15 -21.53 1.71 10.68
C HIS A 15 -22.39 2.58 9.75
N HIS A 16 -22.35 3.88 10.00
CA HIS A 16 -22.98 4.91 9.19
C HIS A 16 -22.22 5.00 7.85
N PHE A 17 -22.57 4.14 6.90
CA PHE A 17 -22.19 4.34 5.50
C PHE A 17 -23.03 5.48 4.97
N ILE A 18 -22.40 6.63 4.76
CA ILE A 18 -22.97 7.75 4.03
C ILE A 18 -23.25 7.23 2.60
N LYS A 19 -24.52 7.04 2.29
CA LYS A 19 -25.04 6.85 0.94
C LYS A 19 -25.14 8.22 0.27
N ASP A 20 -24.00 8.81 -0.10
CA ASP A 20 -24.01 9.94 -1.01
C ASP A 20 -23.64 9.42 -2.41
N GLU A 21 -24.67 9.46 -3.24
CA GLU A 21 -24.70 9.44 -4.70
C GLU A 21 -23.61 8.64 -5.42
N LEU A 22 -23.97 7.39 -5.71
CA LEU A 22 -23.32 6.54 -6.68
C LEU A 22 -23.66 7.06 -8.09
N GLU A 23 -22.94 8.09 -8.57
CA GLU A 23 -22.87 8.32 -10.01
C GLU A 23 -22.05 7.17 -10.61
N ASP A 24 -22.76 6.27 -11.30
CA ASP A 24 -22.23 5.11 -12.00
C ASP A 24 -21.42 5.56 -13.23
N TYR A 25 -20.21 6.08 -12.99
CA TYR A 25 -19.27 6.34 -14.06
C TYR A 25 -18.52 5.05 -14.37
N THR A 26 -19.04 4.29 -15.32
CA THR A 26 -18.34 3.14 -15.92
C THR A 26 -17.11 3.68 -16.66
N ALA A 27 -15.98 3.74 -15.96
CA ALA A 27 -14.70 4.05 -16.59
C ALA A 27 -14.43 2.98 -17.67
N PRO A 28 -13.91 3.37 -18.84
CA PRO A 28 -13.53 2.40 -19.86
C PRO A 28 -12.46 1.49 -19.27
N SER A 29 -12.82 0.20 -19.12
CA SER A 29 -11.96 -0.89 -18.68
C SER A 29 -10.91 -1.21 -19.75
N ALA A 30 -10.02 -0.26 -20.05
CA ALA A 30 -8.97 -0.38 -21.07
C ALA A 30 -7.71 -1.08 -20.54
N SER A 31 -7.64 -1.32 -19.24
CA SER A 31 -6.68 -2.18 -18.56
C SER A 31 -7.51 -3.23 -17.81
N GLY A 32 -7.04 -4.47 -17.68
CA GLY A 32 -7.73 -5.55 -16.95
C GLY A 32 -7.92 -5.31 -15.44
N LEU A 33 -8.01 -4.05 -15.00
CA LEU A 33 -8.21 -3.61 -13.64
C LEU A 33 -9.71 -3.57 -13.34
N LYS A 34 -10.15 -4.37 -12.38
CA LYS A 34 -11.52 -4.28 -11.89
C LYS A 34 -11.58 -3.16 -10.84
N VAL A 35 -12.22 -2.05 -11.20
CA VAL A 35 -12.45 -0.94 -10.26
C VAL A 35 -13.53 -1.35 -9.26
N LEU A 36 -13.20 -1.27 -7.97
CA LEU A 36 -14.13 -1.55 -6.87
C LEU A 36 -14.77 -0.26 -6.36
N ASN A 37 -14.00 0.83 -6.30
CA ASN A 37 -14.47 2.14 -5.87
C ASN A 37 -13.58 3.23 -6.47
N SER A 38 -14.13 4.42 -6.66
CA SER A 38 -13.37 5.59 -7.07
C SER A 38 -13.90 6.84 -6.41
N ARG A 39 -13.00 7.74 -6.02
CA ARG A 39 -13.33 9.06 -5.49
C ARG A 39 -12.50 10.11 -6.20
N THR A 40 -13.19 11.10 -6.76
CA THR A 40 -12.56 12.27 -7.37
C THR A 40 -12.48 13.37 -6.32
N PHE A 41 -11.32 14.01 -6.22
CA PHE A 41 -11.08 15.18 -5.37
C PHE A 41 -11.17 16.46 -6.20
N ALA A 42 -11.07 17.60 -5.52
CA ALA A 42 -10.84 18.87 -6.20
C ALA A 42 -9.61 18.77 -7.11
N GLU A 43 -9.57 19.59 -8.16
CA GLU A 43 -8.44 19.67 -9.10
C GLU A 43 -8.27 18.43 -10.01
N GLY A 44 -9.24 17.52 -10.03
CA GLY A 44 -9.27 16.39 -10.98
C GLY A 44 -8.45 15.16 -10.56
N LEU A 45 -7.87 15.18 -9.35
CA LEU A 45 -7.22 14.02 -8.76
C LEU A 45 -8.24 12.92 -8.46
N ARG A 46 -7.86 11.66 -8.71
CA ARG A 46 -8.75 10.50 -8.51
C ARG A 46 -8.04 9.41 -7.71
N LEU A 47 -8.64 8.98 -6.61
CA LEU A 47 -8.25 7.78 -5.89
C LEU A 47 -9.16 6.63 -6.31
N THR A 48 -8.56 5.52 -6.75
CA THR A 48 -9.28 4.34 -7.20
C THR A 48 -8.83 3.12 -6.40
N VAL A 49 -9.78 2.39 -5.85
CA VAL A 49 -9.56 1.07 -5.27
C VAL A 49 -9.79 0.04 -6.38
N VAL A 50 -8.76 -0.74 -6.68
CA VAL A 50 -8.79 -1.73 -7.77
C VAL A 50 -8.46 -3.13 -7.25
N GLU A 51 -9.10 -4.13 -7.84
CA GLU A 51 -8.68 -5.53 -7.76
C GLU A 51 -7.79 -5.81 -8.98
N ASN A 52 -6.51 -6.10 -8.73
CA ASN A 52 -5.52 -6.33 -9.78
C ASN A 52 -4.31 -7.14 -9.29
N ASP A 53 -3.62 -7.81 -10.20
CA ASP A 53 -2.22 -8.19 -10.00
C ASP A 53 -1.31 -6.97 -10.20
N MET A 54 -0.72 -6.49 -9.11
CA MET A 54 0.18 -5.34 -9.11
C MET A 54 1.32 -5.48 -10.13
N MET A 55 1.76 -6.70 -10.47
CA MET A 55 2.84 -6.94 -11.42
C MET A 55 2.45 -6.70 -12.88
N GLU A 56 1.14 -6.70 -13.18
CA GLU A 56 0.59 -6.42 -14.51
C GLU A 56 -0.02 -5.00 -14.58
N SER A 57 0.13 -4.21 -13.51
CA SER A 57 -0.34 -2.84 -13.43
C SER A 57 0.39 -1.94 -14.42
N LYS A 58 -0.35 -1.12 -15.16
CA LYS A 58 0.18 -0.03 -15.99
C LYS A 58 0.21 1.26 -15.18
N THR A 59 1.18 1.36 -14.28
CA THR A 59 1.35 2.50 -13.37
C THR A 59 2.77 3.00 -13.43
N GLU A 60 2.96 4.31 -13.35
CA GLU A 60 4.30 4.91 -13.43
C GLU A 60 5.20 4.46 -12.28
N ALA A 61 4.63 4.29 -11.10
CA ALA A 61 5.32 3.83 -9.91
C ALA A 61 4.52 2.76 -9.16
N ILE A 62 5.22 1.92 -8.41
CA ILE A 62 4.64 1.00 -7.42
C ILE A 62 5.29 1.26 -6.07
N VAL A 63 4.51 1.10 -5.01
CA VAL A 63 4.98 1.31 -3.63
C VAL A 63 5.09 -0.04 -2.93
N ILE A 64 6.26 -0.32 -2.37
CA ILE A 64 6.59 -1.58 -1.68
C ILE A 64 6.88 -1.26 -0.21
N PRO A 65 5.96 -1.62 0.70
CA PRO A 65 6.27 -1.65 2.12
C PRO A 65 7.43 -2.61 2.37
N SER A 66 8.48 -2.12 2.99
CA SER A 66 9.70 -2.88 3.27
C SER A 66 10.27 -2.49 4.63
N ASP A 67 11.42 -3.07 4.97
CA ASP A 67 12.22 -2.73 6.14
C ASP A 67 13.33 -1.74 5.79
N SER A 68 14.18 -1.43 6.77
CA SER A 68 15.32 -0.52 6.62
C SER A 68 16.34 -0.98 5.57
N SER A 69 16.32 -2.26 5.19
CA SER A 69 17.25 -2.89 4.24
C SER A 69 16.64 -3.14 2.86
N LEU A 70 15.46 -2.59 2.57
CA LEU A 70 14.77 -2.76 1.29
C LEU A 70 14.48 -4.24 0.96
N SER A 71 14.26 -5.08 1.98
CA SER A 71 14.11 -6.51 1.77
C SER A 71 12.92 -6.86 0.86
N LEU A 72 13.13 -7.88 0.01
CA LEU A 72 12.13 -8.43 -0.92
C LEU A 72 11.56 -9.77 -0.44
N ASN A 73 11.72 -10.10 0.84
CA ASN A 73 11.39 -11.43 1.37
C ASN A 73 9.89 -11.71 1.48
N GLY A 74 9.04 -10.66 1.43
CA GLY A 74 7.59 -10.80 1.43
C GLY A 74 7.03 -11.30 0.08
N LEU A 75 5.79 -11.80 0.08
CA LEU A 75 5.12 -12.33 -1.12
C LEU A 75 5.17 -11.35 -2.31
N ILE A 76 4.89 -10.08 -2.03
CA ILE A 76 4.91 -9.03 -3.06
C ILE A 76 6.34 -8.74 -3.52
N GLY A 77 7.31 -8.68 -2.59
CA GLY A 77 8.72 -8.45 -2.90
C GLY A 77 9.31 -9.57 -3.78
N GLN A 78 8.98 -10.83 -3.50
CA GLN A 78 9.46 -11.97 -4.30
C GLN A 78 8.87 -11.98 -5.71
N LYS A 79 7.57 -11.68 -5.84
CA LYS A 79 6.93 -11.53 -7.16
C LYS A 79 7.56 -10.40 -7.95
N LEU A 80 7.83 -9.28 -7.28
CA LEU A 80 8.49 -8.13 -7.87
C LEU A 80 9.90 -8.48 -8.33
N ALA A 81 10.73 -9.09 -7.48
CA ALA A 81 12.08 -9.54 -7.83
C ALA A 81 12.08 -10.47 -9.06
N THR A 82 11.11 -11.38 -9.11
CA THR A 82 10.96 -12.32 -10.23
C THR A 82 10.62 -11.59 -11.54
N LYS A 83 9.70 -10.62 -11.48
CA LYS A 83 9.25 -9.86 -12.66
C LYS A 83 10.31 -8.86 -13.14
N ALA A 84 10.96 -8.17 -12.21
CA ALA A 84 12.03 -7.20 -12.44
C ALA A 84 13.36 -7.86 -12.89
N GLY A 85 13.54 -9.14 -12.57
CA GLY A 85 14.80 -9.84 -12.80
C GLY A 85 15.93 -9.33 -11.91
N PRO A 86 17.20 -9.63 -12.27
CA PRO A 86 18.34 -9.33 -11.41
C PRO A 86 18.65 -7.83 -11.27
N GLU A 87 18.13 -6.97 -12.14
CA GLU A 87 18.41 -5.52 -12.11
C GLU A 87 17.98 -4.88 -10.79
N LEU A 88 16.76 -5.18 -10.33
CA LEU A 88 16.26 -4.65 -9.06
C LEU A 88 17.10 -5.13 -7.88
N THR A 89 17.36 -6.44 -7.80
CA THR A 89 18.13 -7.03 -6.71
C THR A 89 19.56 -6.50 -6.68
N ASN A 90 20.20 -6.31 -7.84
CA ASN A 90 21.54 -5.73 -7.92
C ASN A 90 21.57 -4.27 -7.46
N LYS A 91 20.56 -3.47 -7.82
CA LYS A 91 20.44 -2.08 -7.33
C LYS A 91 20.26 -2.03 -5.82
N ILE A 92 19.37 -2.86 -5.28
CA ILE A 92 19.18 -2.96 -3.83
C ILE A 92 20.48 -3.38 -3.13
N ASN A 93 21.14 -4.44 -3.60
CA ASN A 93 22.38 -4.92 -3.02
C ASN A 93 23.51 -3.88 -3.09
N SER A 94 23.62 -3.15 -4.20
CA SER A 94 24.61 -2.08 -4.34
C SER A 94 24.33 -0.93 -3.38
N LEU A 95 23.05 -0.55 -3.22
CA LEU A 95 22.64 0.54 -2.36
C LEU A 95 22.85 0.17 -0.88
N VAL A 96 22.31 -0.97 -0.44
CA VAL A 96 22.51 -1.49 0.92
C VAL A 96 23.99 -1.74 1.21
N GLY A 97 24.74 -2.28 0.24
CA GLY A 97 26.18 -2.51 0.35
C GLY A 97 27.01 -1.22 0.51
N SER A 98 26.46 -0.06 0.12
CA SER A 98 27.08 1.26 0.36
C SER A 98 26.85 1.79 1.78
N GLY A 99 26.11 1.07 2.63
CA GLY A 99 25.72 1.49 3.97
C GLY A 99 24.40 2.25 4.02
N PHE A 100 23.64 2.27 2.93
CA PHE A 100 22.30 2.84 2.90
C PHE A 100 21.35 2.06 3.82
N SER A 101 20.52 2.79 4.55
CA SER A 101 19.45 2.27 5.38
C SER A 101 18.31 3.28 5.38
N LEU A 102 17.07 2.81 5.36
CA LEU A 102 15.89 3.67 5.53
C LEU A 102 15.49 3.78 7.00
N ASP A 103 15.31 5.00 7.49
CA ASP A 103 14.67 5.22 8.78
C ASP A 103 13.16 4.97 8.69
N THR A 104 12.51 4.81 9.85
CA THR A 104 11.06 4.58 9.88
C THR A 104 10.31 5.75 9.26
N SER A 105 9.38 5.44 8.35
CA SER A 105 8.55 6.38 7.58
C SER A 105 9.28 7.09 6.43
N GLU A 106 10.54 6.74 6.16
CA GLU A 106 11.23 7.19 4.96
C GLU A 106 10.89 6.34 3.74
N ALA A 107 11.06 6.93 2.57
CA ALA A 107 10.91 6.28 1.29
C ALA A 107 12.18 6.40 0.44
N CYS A 108 12.43 5.41 -0.41
CA CYS A 108 13.53 5.38 -1.37
C CYS A 108 12.97 5.04 -2.75
N VAL A 109 13.28 5.85 -3.75
CA VAL A 109 12.88 5.61 -5.14
C VAL A 109 14.01 4.96 -5.91
N LEU A 110 13.75 3.79 -6.47
CA LEU A 110 14.61 3.14 -7.46
C LEU A 110 13.97 3.25 -8.84
N LYS A 111 14.71 3.79 -9.80
CA LYS A 111 14.31 3.87 -11.22
C LYS A 111 14.95 2.75 -12.02
N ASP A 112 14.43 2.47 -13.20
CA ASP A 112 15.00 1.52 -14.17
C ASP A 112 15.29 0.15 -13.51
N CYS A 113 14.25 -0.46 -12.97
CA CYS A 113 14.33 -1.72 -12.21
C CYS A 113 13.95 -2.95 -13.04
N GLY A 114 14.19 -2.95 -14.36
CA GLY A 114 13.85 -4.08 -15.23
C GLY A 114 12.34 -4.33 -15.44
N LEU A 115 11.49 -3.38 -15.06
CA LEU A 115 10.03 -3.47 -15.26
C LEU A 115 9.62 -2.69 -16.51
N SER A 116 8.91 -3.36 -17.43
CA SER A 116 8.51 -2.75 -18.71
C SER A 116 7.35 -1.75 -18.60
N SER A 117 6.50 -1.91 -17.58
CA SER A 117 5.26 -1.12 -17.40
C SER A 117 5.30 -0.19 -16.18
N VAL A 118 6.40 -0.20 -15.43
CA VAL A 118 6.60 0.56 -14.20
C VAL A 118 7.97 1.23 -14.28
N SER A 119 8.00 2.56 -14.23
CA SER A 119 9.24 3.34 -14.35
C SER A 119 10.06 3.35 -13.04
N SER A 120 9.35 3.30 -11.91
CA SER A 120 9.94 3.50 -10.59
C SER A 120 9.34 2.55 -9.54
N VAL A 121 10.18 2.04 -8.65
CA VAL A 121 9.79 1.28 -7.46
C VAL A 121 10.11 2.12 -6.23
N VAL A 122 9.10 2.45 -5.44
CA VAL A 122 9.22 3.23 -4.21
C VAL A 122 9.18 2.27 -3.02
N PHE A 123 10.31 2.10 -2.34
CA PHE A 123 10.37 1.36 -1.09
C PHE A 123 10.03 2.28 0.07
N VAL A 124 9.22 1.82 1.01
CA VAL A 124 8.87 2.59 2.22
C VAL A 124 9.09 1.77 3.47
N SER A 125 9.86 2.31 4.42
CA SER A 125 10.08 1.68 5.72
C SER A 125 8.88 1.93 6.62
N SER A 126 7.98 0.96 6.70
CA SER A 126 6.69 1.13 7.40
C SER A 126 6.82 0.89 8.91
N PRO A 127 6.11 1.65 9.77
CA PRO A 127 6.14 1.40 11.20
C PRO A 127 5.49 0.05 11.55
N VAL A 128 6.05 -0.63 12.55
CA VAL A 128 5.48 -1.86 13.10
C VAL A 128 4.38 -1.51 14.11
N MET A 129 3.18 -2.07 13.92
CA MET A 129 2.10 -2.02 14.91
C MET A 129 2.50 -2.82 16.15
N SER A 130 2.65 -2.17 17.30
CA SER A 130 2.85 -2.83 18.60
C SER A 130 1.63 -2.64 19.51
N MET A 131 1.45 -3.55 20.47
CA MET A 131 0.20 -3.64 21.25
C MET A 131 0.00 -2.51 22.29
N GLN A 132 1.05 -1.84 22.76
CA GLN A 132 1.01 -0.69 23.67
C GLN A 132 2.39 -0.02 23.71
N PRO A 133 2.52 1.30 23.99
CA PRO A 133 1.50 2.33 24.13
C PRO A 133 1.25 3.13 22.82
N SER A 134 1.65 2.59 21.67
CA SER A 134 2.01 3.38 20.48
C SER A 134 1.11 3.18 19.26
N GLN A 135 -0.18 2.84 19.40
CA GLN A 135 -1.06 2.78 18.21
C GLN A 135 -1.17 4.14 17.52
N ASP A 136 -1.30 5.23 18.28
CA ASP A 136 -1.30 6.58 17.73
C ASP A 136 0.05 6.96 17.11
N VAL A 137 1.16 6.55 17.73
CA VAL A 137 2.50 6.80 17.18
C VAL A 137 2.70 6.02 15.87
N ALA A 138 2.33 4.74 15.82
CA ALA A 138 2.40 3.92 14.62
C ALA A 138 1.49 4.46 13.50
N LYS A 139 0.29 4.92 13.85
CA LYS A 139 -0.64 5.56 12.92
C LYS A 139 -0.07 6.88 12.38
N ASN A 140 0.50 7.73 13.24
CA ASN A 140 1.11 9.00 12.83
C ASN A 140 2.31 8.76 11.92
N LYS A 141 3.17 7.79 12.25
CA LYS A 141 4.29 7.38 11.40
C LYS A 141 3.83 6.80 10.07
N LEU A 142 2.74 6.03 10.05
CA LEU A 142 2.19 5.51 8.80
C LEU A 142 1.65 6.65 7.91
N GLN A 143 1.01 7.65 8.52
CA GLN A 143 0.57 8.85 7.80
C GLN A 143 1.76 9.64 7.25
N GLU A 144 2.83 9.76 8.01
CA GLU A 144 4.08 10.39 7.57
C GLU A 144 4.70 9.63 6.40
N ALA A 145 4.76 8.30 6.48
CA ALA A 145 5.26 7.44 5.41
C ALA A 145 4.50 7.66 4.11
N VAL A 146 3.16 7.68 4.16
CA VAL A 146 2.32 7.97 2.99
C VAL A 146 2.57 9.37 2.43
N LYS A 147 2.75 10.38 3.29
CA LYS A 147 3.10 11.74 2.83
C LYS A 147 4.45 11.79 2.14
N ASN A 148 5.44 11.07 2.65
CA ASN A 148 6.78 11.04 2.07
C ASN A 148 6.74 10.35 0.69
N ILE A 149 5.99 9.25 0.54
CA ILE A 149 5.79 8.61 -0.78
C ILE A 149 5.20 9.58 -1.81
N LEU A 150 4.22 10.40 -1.41
CA LEU A 150 3.55 11.33 -2.33
C LEU A 150 4.35 12.61 -2.62
N ARG A 151 5.52 12.79 -1.99
CA ARG A 151 6.42 13.94 -2.23
C ARG A 151 7.53 13.64 -3.24
N GLU A 152 7.90 12.36 -3.38
CA GLU A 152 8.94 11.89 -4.30
C GLU A 152 8.47 11.93 -5.77
#